data_AF-A0A9D2FC33-F1
#
_entry.id   AF-A0A9D2FC33-F1
#
_cell.length_a   1.000
_cell.length_b   1.000
_cell.length_c   1.000
_cell.angle_alpha   90.00
_cell.angle_beta   90.00
_cell.angle_gamma   90.00
#
_symmetry.space_group_name_H-M   'P 1'
#
loop_
_entity.id
_entity.type
_entity.pdbx_description
1 polymer ?
#
loop_
_entity_poly.entity_id
_entity_poly.type
_entity_poly.pdbx_seq_one_letter_code
_entity_poly.pdbx_strand_id
1 'polypeptide(L)'
;MDDCTKITDLLEDYYNHRLSGQETALVLFHLAVCQHCREEAAFVLSLKNTVSSMYSDLPSQITDTAFDRLPAAQEHYSVEEILGLVRDSLLVATTVIRFAYHYL
;
A
#
# COMPACT_ATOMS: atom_id res chain seq x y z
N MET A 1 -17.95 8.27 15.38
CA MET A 1 -16.71 8.95 14.94
C MET A 1 -15.51 8.18 15.48
N ASP A 2 -15.48 7.83 16.77
CA ASP A 2 -14.43 6.98 17.38
C ASP A 2 -14.24 5.60 16.71
N ASP A 3 -15.30 4.95 16.23
CA ASP A 3 -15.17 3.66 15.55
C ASP A 3 -14.46 3.78 14.19
N CYS A 4 -14.60 4.90 13.46
CA CYS A 4 -14.00 5.04 12.13
C CYS A 4 -12.47 5.06 12.23
N THR A 5 -11.90 5.88 13.12
CA THR A 5 -10.45 5.95 13.35
C THR A 5 -9.88 4.58 13.69
N LYS A 6 -10.56 3.85 14.58
CA LYS A 6 -10.16 2.49 14.95
C LYS A 6 -10.18 1.53 13.75
N ILE A 7 -11.18 1.63 12.86
CA ILE A 7 -11.20 0.83 11.64
C ILE A 7 -10.05 1.20 10.71
N THR A 8 -9.81 2.50 10.50
CA THR A 8 -8.74 3.00 9.63
C THR A 8 -7.38 2.48 10.08
N ASP A 9 -7.11 2.49 11.39
CA ASP A 9 -5.87 1.95 11.98
C ASP A 9 -5.72 0.43 11.75
N LEU A 10 -6.83 -0.31 11.70
CA LEU A 10 -6.83 -1.76 11.47
C LEU A 10 -6.74 -2.15 9.99
N LEU A 11 -6.91 -1.21 9.04
CA LEU A 11 -6.95 -1.53 7.60
C LEU A 11 -5.63 -2.12 7.10
N GLU A 12 -4.48 -1.64 7.56
CA GLU A 12 -3.18 -2.17 7.14
C GLU A 12 -3.05 -3.66 7.51
N ASP A 13 -3.36 -4.00 8.76
CA ASP A 13 -3.30 -5.38 9.25
C ASP A 13 -4.37 -6.27 8.63
N TYR A 14 -5.55 -5.71 8.34
CA TYR A 14 -6.61 -6.40 7.63
C TYR A 14 -6.14 -6.83 6.23
N TYR A 15 -5.49 -5.94 5.47
CA TYR A 15 -4.97 -6.24 4.13
C TYR A 15 -3.79 -7.21 4.10
N ASN A 16 -3.05 -7.27 5.19
CA ASN A 16 -1.90 -8.18 5.33
C ASN A 16 -2.27 -9.49 6.02
N HIS A 17 -3.57 -9.74 6.27
CA HIS A 17 -4.07 -10.92 6.97
C HIS A 17 -3.42 -11.14 8.35
N ARG A 18 -3.08 -10.05 9.04
CA ARG A 18 -2.45 -10.05 10.37
C ARG A 18 -3.45 -9.94 11.52
N LEU A 19 -4.72 -9.65 11.23
CA LEU A 19 -5.77 -9.52 12.24
C LEU A 19 -6.27 -10.87 12.77
N SER A 20 -6.70 -10.88 14.03
CA SER A 20 -7.47 -11.99 14.58
C SER A 20 -8.85 -12.11 13.89
N GLY A 21 -9.51 -13.26 14.07
CA GLY A 21 -10.85 -13.47 13.52
C GLY A 21 -11.90 -12.48 14.05
N GLN A 22 -11.77 -12.06 15.33
CA GLN A 22 -12.68 -11.09 15.94
C GLN A 22 -12.49 -9.68 15.38
N GLU A 23 -11.23 -9.27 15.18
CA GLU A 23 -10.89 -7.97 14.57
C GLU A 23 -11.31 -7.93 13.10
N THR A 24 -11.08 -9.03 12.37
CA THR A 24 -11.53 -9.17 10.98
C THR A 24 -13.04 -9.00 10.85
N ALA A 25 -13.82 -9.65 11.73
CA ALA A 25 -15.27 -9.53 11.74
C ALA A 25 -15.73 -8.09 12.07
N LEU A 26 -15.04 -7.42 12.99
CA LEU A 26 -15.32 -6.03 13.37
C LEU A 26 -15.08 -5.07 12.20
N VAL A 27 -13.95 -5.21 11.48
CA VAL A 27 -13.65 -4.42 10.28
C VAL A 27 -14.71 -4.66 9.21
N LEU A 28 -15.02 -5.92 8.89
CA LEU A 28 -16.03 -6.28 7.89
C LEU A 28 -17.41 -5.70 8.20
N PHE A 29 -17.86 -5.81 9.45
CA PHE A 29 -19.15 -5.30 9.88
C PHE A 29 -19.23 -3.78 9.73
N HIS A 30 -18.17 -3.06 10.13
CA HIS A 30 -18.14 -1.61 9.99
C HIS A 30 -18.10 -1.17 8.51
N LEU A 31 -17.28 -1.82 7.68
CA LEU A 31 -17.22 -1.55 6.25
C LEU A 31 -18.57 -1.81 5.55
N ALA A 32 -19.40 -2.74 6.04
CA ALA A 32 -20.73 -2.96 5.48
C ALA A 32 -21.67 -1.74 5.65
N VAL A 33 -21.50 -0.95 6.72
CA VAL A 33 -22.43 0.14 7.08
C VAL A 33 -21.85 1.54 6.88
N CYS A 34 -20.53 1.70 6.91
CA CYS A 34 -19.88 3.00 6.82
C CYS A 34 -19.32 3.26 5.42
N GLN A 35 -19.93 4.21 4.69
CA GLN A 35 -19.44 4.59 3.35
C GLN A 35 -18.03 5.17 3.40
N HIS A 36 -17.75 6.07 4.36
CA HIS A 36 -16.45 6.73 4.47
C HIS A 36 -15.31 5.71 4.65
N CYS A 37 -15.45 4.75 5.57
CA CYS A 37 -14.43 3.72 5.76
C CYS A 37 -14.31 2.77 4.56
N ARG A 38 -15.37 2.57 3.75
CA ARG A 38 -15.26 1.85 2.48
C ARG A 38 -14.42 2.60 1.45
N GLU A 39 -14.56 3.92 1.39
CA GLU A 39 -13.80 4.78 0.48
C GLU A 39 -12.31 4.77 0.88
N GLU A 40 -12.01 4.89 2.17
CA GLU A 40 -10.64 4.76 2.68
C GLU A 40 -10.06 3.36 2.41
N ALA A 41 -10.84 2.30 2.67
CA ALA A 41 -10.43 0.95 2.36
C ALA A 41 -10.11 0.80 0.86
N ALA A 42 -11.01 1.25 -0.03
CA ALA A 42 -10.80 1.19 -1.47
C ALA A 42 -9.53 1.95 -1.92
N PHE A 43 -9.22 3.08 -1.27
CA PHE A 43 -8.00 3.82 -1.52
C PHE A 43 -6.74 3.03 -1.17
N VAL A 44 -6.67 2.50 0.05
CA VAL A 44 -5.51 1.71 0.50
C VAL A 44 -5.31 0.50 -0.41
N LEU A 45 -6.39 -0.16 -0.83
CA LEU A 45 -6.33 -1.29 -1.77
C LEU A 45 -5.85 -0.86 -3.16
N SER A 46 -6.34 0.27 -3.68
CA SER A 46 -5.90 0.82 -4.97
C SER A 46 -4.41 1.15 -4.97
N LEU A 47 -3.91 1.75 -3.87
CA LEU A 47 -2.50 2.03 -3.67
C LEU A 47 -1.68 0.73 -3.61
N LYS A 48 -2.12 -0.25 -2.81
CA LYS A 48 -1.48 -1.58 -2.72
C LYS A 48 -1.38 -2.25 -4.09
N ASN A 49 -2.46 -2.24 -4.88
CA ASN A 49 -2.48 -2.85 -6.21
C ASN A 49 -1.55 -2.11 -7.19
N THR A 50 -1.54 -0.78 -7.15
CA THR A 50 -0.65 0.05 -7.97
C THR A 50 0.81 -0.29 -7.68
N VAL A 51 1.19 -0.32 -6.40
CA VAL A 51 2.55 -0.67 -5.96
C VAL A 51 2.87 -2.13 -6.30
N SER A 52 1.97 -3.07 -6.03
CA SER A 52 2.19 -4.50 -6.32
C SER A 52 2.33 -4.76 -7.82
N SER A 53 1.70 -3.97 -8.68
CA SER A 53 1.89 -4.10 -10.15
C SER A 53 3.26 -3.62 -10.62
N MET A 54 3.96 -2.80 -9.82
CA MET A 54 5.31 -2.30 -10.11
C MET A 54 6.40 -3.32 -9.74
N TYR A 55 6.12 -4.25 -8.82
CA TYR A 55 7.06 -5.28 -8.38
C TYR A 55 6.53 -6.67 -8.73
N SER A 56 7.28 -7.47 -9.50
CA SER A 56 7.01 -8.91 -9.59
C SER A 56 7.16 -9.54 -8.20
N ASP A 57 6.37 -10.57 -7.86
CA ASP A 57 6.44 -11.29 -6.57
C ASP A 57 7.88 -11.73 -6.25
N LEU A 58 8.62 -10.89 -5.53
CA LEU A 58 9.94 -11.21 -5.03
C LEU A 58 9.76 -12.11 -3.81
N PRO A 59 10.44 -13.26 -3.75
CA PRO A 59 10.44 -14.09 -2.54
C PRO A 59 10.81 -13.26 -1.31
N SER A 60 10.10 -13.43 -0.20
CA SER A 60 10.30 -12.65 1.04
C SER A 60 11.73 -12.73 1.58
N GLN A 61 12.43 -13.83 1.32
CA GLN A 61 13.84 -14.01 1.67
C GLN A 61 14.76 -12.98 0.99
N ILE A 62 14.37 -12.48 -0.19
CA ILE A 62 15.10 -11.45 -0.93
C ILE A 62 14.74 -10.06 -0.38
N THR A 63 13.47 -9.77 -0.10
CA THR A 63 13.06 -8.44 0.40
C THR A 63 13.71 -8.10 1.73
N ASP A 64 13.88 -9.09 2.61
CA ASP A 64 14.39 -8.87 3.97
C ASP A 64 15.92 -8.72 4.00
N THR A 65 16.64 -9.23 2.99
CA THR A 65 18.12 -9.27 2.98
C THR A 65 18.77 -8.56 1.80
N ALA A 66 17.97 -8.00 0.89
CA ALA A 66 18.46 -7.36 -0.34
C ALA A 66 19.47 -6.25 -0.04
N PHE A 67 19.20 -5.41 0.96
CA PHE A 67 20.03 -4.27 1.30
C PHE A 67 21.26 -4.64 2.14
N ASP A 68 21.25 -5.79 2.82
CA ASP A 68 22.36 -6.26 3.65
C ASP A 68 23.58 -6.69 2.83
N ARG A 69 23.36 -7.02 1.56
CA ARG A 69 24.41 -7.55 0.65
C ARG A 69 24.88 -6.56 -0.39
N LEU A 70 24.40 -5.31 -0.35
CA LEU A 70 24.84 -4.28 -1.29
C LEU A 70 26.24 -3.80 -0.90
N PRO A 71 27.27 -3.98 -1.75
CA PRO A 71 28.57 -3.40 -1.48
C PRO A 71 28.47 -1.88 -1.49
N ALA A 72 29.23 -1.23 -0.60
CA ALA A 72 29.37 0.22 -0.61
C ALA A 72 30.05 0.64 -1.92
N ALA A 73 29.25 1.10 -2.89
CA ALA A 73 29.63 1.70 -4.17
C ALA A 73 30.00 0.74 -5.33
N GLN A 74 29.09 0.59 -6.30
CA GLN A 74 29.06 1.33 -7.58
C GLN A 74 28.01 0.68 -8.48
N GLU A 75 26.73 0.99 -8.28
CA GLU A 75 25.69 0.63 -9.25
C GLU A 75 25.45 1.84 -10.16
N HIS A 76 25.88 1.70 -11.42
CA HIS A 76 25.50 2.64 -12.48
C HIS A 76 24.12 2.22 -12.98
N TYR A 77 23.06 2.82 -12.42
CA TYR A 77 21.73 2.72 -13.00
C TYR A 77 21.74 3.26 -14.42
N SER A 78 21.15 2.52 -15.34
CA SER A 78 20.89 2.99 -16.69
C SER A 78 19.88 4.13 -16.68
N VAL A 79 19.89 4.95 -17.73
CA VAL A 79 18.91 6.03 -17.90
C VAL A 79 17.48 5.47 -17.94
N GLU A 80 17.29 4.28 -18.51
CA GLU A 80 15.99 3.60 -18.57
C GLU A 80 15.48 3.21 -17.18
N GLU A 81 16.34 2.66 -16.32
CA GLU A 81 16.01 2.32 -14.93
C GLU A 81 15.65 3.57 -14.11
N ILE A 82 16.43 4.65 -14.26
CA ILE A 82 16.15 5.93 -13.60
C ILE A 82 14.79 6.49 -14.06
N LEU A 83 14.51 6.47 -15.36
CA LEU A 83 13.23 6.93 -15.91
C LEU A 83 12.05 6.04 -15.45
N GLY A 84 12.28 4.73 -15.31
CA GLY A 84 11.33 3.79 -14.72
C GLY A 84 10.98 4.18 -13.29
N LEU A 85 11.98 4.40 -12.43
CA LEU A 85 11.78 4.83 -11.04
C LEU A 85 11.02 6.16 -10.94
N VAL A 86 11.34 7.13 -11.79
CA VAL A 86 10.64 8.42 -11.85
C VAL A 86 9.18 8.22 -12.25
N ARG A 87 8.91 7.43 -13.29
CA ARG A 87 7.54 7.12 -13.73
C ARG A 87 6.73 6.44 -12.63
N ASP A 88 7.31 5.45 -11.97
CA ASP A 88 6.62 4.66 -10.94
C ASP A 88 6.31 5.54 -9.72
N SER A 89 7.27 6.40 -9.33
CA SER A 89 7.06 7.42 -8.29
C SER A 89 5.93 8.39 -8.65
N LEU A 90 5.88 8.87 -9.90
CA LEU A 90 4.81 9.74 -10.38
C LEU A 90 3.45 9.04 -10.41
N LEU A 91 3.41 7.75 -10.74
CA LEU A 91 2.17 6.97 -10.76
C LEU A 91 1.60 6.78 -9.35
N VAL A 92 2.46 6.48 -8.36
CA VAL A 92 2.08 6.43 -6.94
C VAL A 92 1.56 7.80 -6.49
N ALA A 93 2.33 8.86 -6.73
CA ALA A 93 1.96 10.22 -6.33
C ALA A 93 0.62 10.65 -6.97
N THR A 94 0.41 10.35 -8.26
CA THR A 94 -0.84 10.67 -8.97
C THR A 94 -2.03 9.90 -8.41
N THR A 95 -1.82 8.65 -7.99
CA THR A 95 -2.87 7.83 -7.35
C THR A 95 -3.30 8.44 -6.02
N VAL A 96 -2.33 8.89 -5.21
CA VAL A 96 -2.59 9.61 -3.95
C VAL A 96 -3.29 10.95 -4.20
N ILE A 97 -2.80 11.74 -5.16
CA ILE A 97 -3.39 13.05 -5.51
C ILE A 97 -4.83 12.90 -6.02
N ARG A 98 -5.10 11.94 -6.92
CA ARG A 98 -6.44 11.70 -7.46
C ARG A 98 -7.42 11.33 -6.35
N PHE A 99 -6.98 10.54 -5.38
CA PHE A 99 -7.80 10.23 -4.21
C PHE A 99 -8.07 11.49 -3.37
N ALA A 100 -7.03 12.25 -3.05
CA ALA A 100 -7.17 13.51 -2.31
C ALA A 100 -8.17 14.47 -2.99
N TYR A 101 -8.14 14.61 -4.32
CA TYR A 101 -9.09 15.48 -5.05
C TYR A 101 -10.52 14.96 -5.14
N HIS A 102 -10.75 13.65 -5.03
CA HIS A 102 -12.09 13.06 -5.17
C HIS A 102 -12.82 12.94 -3.82
N TYR A 103 -12.09 12.95 -2.70
CA TYR A 103 -12.63 12.64 -1.37
C TYR A 103 -12.30 13.68 -0.27
N LEU A 104 -11.55 14.75 -0.58
CA LEU A 104 -11.44 15.98 0.24
C LEU A 104 -12.15 17.15 -0.45
#